data_AF-A0AAN4P7W3-F1
#
_entry.id   AF-A0AAN4P7W3-F1
#
_cell.length_a   1.000
_cell.length_b   1.000
_cell.length_c   1.000
_cell.angle_alpha   90.00
_cell.angle_beta   90.00
_cell.angle_gamma   90.00
#
_symmetry.space_group_name_H-M   'P 1'
#
loop_
_entity.id
_entity.type
_entity.pdbx_description
1 polymer ?
#
loop_
_entity_poly.entity_id
_entity_poly.type
_entity_poly.pdbx_seq_one_letter_code
_entity_poly.pdbx_strand_id
1 'polypeptide(L)'
;MTYHFKNPSDRIVKYYLENSKVIAVVGLSDREEATSHRVSKEMQERGYRIVPVNPRAAGGQILGETVYASLKDIPFSVDIVDVYRRSEFLPDVARDFLQANAKIFWAQLGLENEEAEQILRAAGHDDIVMNRCIKREHTRLILGE
;
A
#
# COMPACT_ATOMS: atom_id res chain seq x y z
N MET A 1 -26.95 -1.14 -4.35
CA MET A 1 -25.87 -1.94 -4.94
C MET A 1 -24.65 -1.71 -4.08
N THR A 2 -24.00 -2.76 -3.61
CA THR A 2 -22.76 -2.64 -2.86
C THR A 2 -21.64 -2.40 -3.88
N TYR A 3 -20.86 -1.34 -3.70
CA TYR A 3 -19.71 -1.05 -4.55
C TYR A 3 -18.68 -2.18 -4.40
N HIS A 4 -18.09 -2.61 -5.51
CA HIS A 4 -17.02 -3.59 -5.56
C HIS A 4 -16.00 -3.17 -6.61
N PHE A 5 -14.75 -3.00 -6.18
CA PHE A 5 -13.69 -2.58 -7.08
C PHE A 5 -13.26 -3.71 -8.02
N LYS A 6 -13.17 -3.40 -9.33
CA LYS A 6 -12.65 -4.35 -10.33
C LYS A 6 -11.13 -4.25 -10.41
N ASN A 7 -10.47 -5.19 -9.76
CA ASN A 7 -9.01 -5.27 -9.77
C ASN A 7 -8.43 -5.59 -11.17
N PRO A 8 -7.17 -5.19 -11.44
CA PRO A 8 -6.41 -5.63 -12.59
C PRO A 8 -6.28 -7.16 -12.67
N SER A 9 -5.91 -7.67 -13.84
CA SER A 9 -5.67 -9.11 -14.02
C SER A 9 -4.49 -9.61 -13.19
N ASP A 10 -4.47 -10.90 -12.87
CA ASP A 10 -3.37 -11.55 -12.14
C ASP A 10 -1.99 -11.30 -12.78
N ARG A 11 -1.92 -11.23 -14.11
CA ARG A 11 -0.69 -10.90 -14.84
C ARG A 11 -0.17 -9.50 -14.49
N ILE A 12 -1.07 -8.54 -14.37
CA ILE A 12 -0.74 -7.14 -14.03
C ILE A 12 -0.33 -7.06 -12.56
N VAL A 13 -1.11 -7.67 -11.66
CA VAL A 13 -0.78 -7.69 -10.22
C VAL A 13 0.57 -8.36 -9.98
N LYS A 14 0.85 -9.47 -10.67
CA LYS A 14 2.16 -10.13 -10.64
C LYS A 14 3.27 -9.18 -11.09
N TYR A 15 3.07 -8.49 -12.22
CA TYR A 15 4.04 -7.52 -12.74
C TYR A 15 4.34 -6.40 -11.74
N TYR A 16 3.32 -5.87 -11.06
CA TYR A 16 3.49 -4.88 -9.98
C TYR A 16 4.40 -5.40 -8.88
N LEU A 17 4.16 -6.63 -8.40
CA LEU A 17 4.95 -7.23 -7.33
C LEU A 17 6.39 -7.53 -7.76
N GLU A 18 6.61 -8.08 -8.96
CA GLU A 18 7.95 -8.43 -9.47
C GLU A 18 8.84 -7.21 -9.72
N ASN A 19 8.25 -6.08 -10.12
CA ASN A 19 9.00 -4.88 -10.52
C ASN A 19 9.05 -3.80 -9.44
N SER A 20 8.50 -4.07 -8.26
CA SER A 20 8.53 -3.17 -7.11
C SER A 20 9.63 -3.57 -6.13
N LYS A 21 10.26 -2.58 -5.50
CA LYS A 21 11.23 -2.78 -4.43
C LYS A 21 10.87 -2.02 -3.17
N VAL A 22 10.25 -0.85 -3.30
CA VAL A 22 9.92 0.03 -2.18
C VAL A 22 8.42 0.07 -1.94
N ILE A 23 8.00 -0.32 -0.74
CA ILE A 23 6.60 -0.31 -0.31
C ILE A 23 6.44 0.68 0.84
N ALA A 24 5.72 1.77 0.62
CA ALA A 24 5.29 2.64 1.71
C ALA A 24 4.01 2.13 2.34
N VAL A 25 3.98 1.95 3.65
CA VAL A 25 2.86 1.33 4.35
C VAL A 25 2.13 2.38 5.19
N VAL A 26 0.97 2.81 4.71
CA VAL A 26 0.14 3.83 5.36
C VAL A 26 -0.67 3.20 6.48
N GLY A 27 -0.43 3.67 7.71
CA GLY A 27 -1.02 3.12 8.92
C GLY A 27 -0.24 1.93 9.49
N LEU A 28 1.05 1.82 9.20
CA LEU A 28 1.89 0.80 9.82
C LEU A 28 1.96 1.00 11.35
N SER A 29 1.52 -0.04 12.06
CA SER A 29 1.60 -0.13 13.52
C SER A 29 2.98 -0.64 13.97
N ASP A 30 3.48 -0.11 15.08
CA ASP A 30 4.66 -0.57 15.81
C ASP A 30 4.41 -1.89 16.58
N ARG A 31 3.16 -2.11 16.99
CA ARG A 31 2.71 -3.33 17.67
C ARG A 31 2.83 -4.59 16.79
N GLU A 32 3.54 -5.60 17.28
CA GLU A 32 3.84 -6.84 16.55
C GLU A 32 2.61 -7.69 16.24
N GLU A 33 1.56 -7.62 17.04
CA GLU A 33 0.31 -8.35 16.82
C GLU A 33 -0.54 -7.76 15.69
N ALA A 34 -0.29 -6.50 15.31
CA ALA A 34 -1.05 -5.83 14.27
C ALA A 34 -0.81 -6.47 12.90
N THR A 35 -1.88 -6.69 12.13
CA THR A 35 -1.79 -7.28 10.79
C THR A 35 -0.86 -6.48 9.87
N SER A 36 -0.87 -5.15 9.94
CA SER A 36 0.05 -4.30 9.18
C SER A 36 1.50 -4.63 9.51
N HIS A 37 1.84 -4.81 10.80
CA HIS A 37 3.20 -5.10 11.22
C HIS A 37 3.66 -6.46 10.72
N ARG A 38 2.84 -7.50 10.93
CA ARG A 38 3.16 -8.87 10.51
C ARG A 38 3.33 -9.00 9.00
N VAL A 39 2.41 -8.42 8.23
CA VAL A 39 2.48 -8.45 6.76
C VAL A 39 3.69 -7.66 6.26
N SER A 40 3.91 -6.46 6.77
CA SER A 40 5.07 -5.66 6.36
C SER A 40 6.40 -6.34 6.70
N LYS A 41 6.53 -6.95 7.88
CA LYS A 41 7.72 -7.73 8.26
C LYS A 41 7.97 -8.87 7.29
N GLU A 42 6.93 -9.63 6.94
CA GLU A 42 7.06 -10.75 6.01
C GLU A 42 7.41 -10.27 4.59
N MET A 43 6.88 -9.14 4.15
CA MET A 43 7.28 -8.52 2.88
C MET A 43 8.73 -8.02 2.92
N GLN A 44 9.20 -7.52 4.08
CA GLN A 44 10.60 -7.15 4.28
C GLN A 44 11.54 -8.37 4.17
N GLU A 45 11.16 -9.49 4.79
CA GLU A 45 11.88 -10.77 4.71
C GLU A 45 11.92 -11.33 3.27
N ARG A 46 10.94 -10.99 2.44
CA ARG A 46 10.89 -11.31 1.00
C ARG A 46 11.71 -10.36 0.12
N GLY A 47 12.43 -9.41 0.72
CA GLY A 47 13.38 -8.53 0.02
C GLY A 47 12.82 -7.17 -0.41
N TYR A 48 11.59 -6.82 -0.02
CA TYR A 48 11.08 -5.47 -0.21
C TYR A 48 11.61 -4.53 0.87
N ARG A 49 11.85 -3.28 0.51
CA ARG A 49 12.09 -2.21 1.47
C ARG A 49 10.76 -1.66 1.95
N ILE A 50 10.51 -1.73 3.25
CA ILE A 50 9.31 -1.18 3.89
C ILE A 50 9.57 0.25 4.35
N VAL A 51 8.65 1.16 4.04
CA VAL A 51 8.72 2.56 4.48
C VAL A 51 7.47 2.86 5.32
N PRO A 52 7.59 2.93 6.65
CA PRO A 52 6.45 3.20 7.52
C PRO A 52 5.90 4.61 7.33
N VAL A 53 4.59 4.75 7.17
CA VAL A 53 3.90 6.04 7.14
C VAL A 53 2.83 6.06 8.22
N ASN A 54 3.09 6.81 9.30
CA ASN A 54 2.19 6.94 10.44
C ASN A 54 2.46 8.26 11.20
N PRO A 55 1.55 9.25 11.12
CA PRO A 55 1.70 10.53 11.82
C PRO A 55 1.94 10.41 13.33
N ARG A 56 1.39 9.36 13.96
CA ARG A 56 1.48 9.18 15.42
C ARG A 56 2.84 8.68 15.90
N ALA A 57 3.61 8.05 15.01
CA ALA A 57 4.91 7.46 15.31
C ALA A 57 6.03 8.11 14.49
N ALA A 58 5.74 9.23 13.82
CA ALA A 58 6.68 9.94 12.95
C ALA A 58 7.97 10.32 13.70
N GLY A 59 9.10 10.16 13.03
CA GLY A 59 10.44 10.37 13.62
C GLY A 59 10.96 9.18 14.44
N GLY A 60 10.12 8.19 14.73
CA GLY A 60 10.54 6.91 15.31
C GLY A 60 11.05 5.91 14.26
N GLN A 61 11.17 4.65 14.69
CA GLN A 61 11.52 3.53 13.83
C GLN A 61 10.51 2.39 13.99
N ILE A 62 10.12 1.77 12.88
CA ILE A 62 9.33 0.54 12.84
C ILE A 62 10.00 -0.39 11.83
N LEU A 63 10.23 -1.65 12.20
CA LEU A 63 10.95 -2.64 11.36
C LEU A 63 12.33 -2.16 10.90
N GLY A 64 13.01 -1.37 11.75
CA GLY A 64 14.34 -0.81 11.46
C GLY A 64 14.33 0.36 10.48
N GLU A 65 13.17 0.82 10.01
CA GLU A 65 13.03 1.91 9.03
C GLU A 65 12.41 3.15 9.67
N THR A 66 12.82 4.32 9.20
CA THR A 66 12.33 5.62 9.69
C THR A 66 10.85 5.80 9.37
N VAL A 67 10.07 6.21 10.36
CA VAL A 67 8.65 6.49 10.20
C VAL A 67 8.43 7.91 9.71
N TYR A 68 7.75 8.05 8.57
CA TYR A 68 7.33 9.33 8.01
C TYR A 68 5.91 9.69 8.47
N ALA A 69 5.62 10.99 8.60
CA ALA A 69 4.29 11.45 8.99
C ALA A 69 3.28 11.30 7.84
N SER A 70 3.71 11.62 6.62
CA SER A 70 2.90 11.52 5.41
C SER A 70 3.68 10.92 4.24
N LEU A 71 2.97 10.55 3.17
CA LEU A 71 3.58 10.06 1.92
C LEU A 71 4.47 11.13 1.25
N LYS A 72 4.17 12.41 1.45
CA LYS A 72 4.89 13.54 0.83
C LYS A 72 6.24 13.80 1.47
N ASP A 73 6.42 13.36 2.72
CA ASP A 73 7.66 13.54 3.47
C ASP A 73 8.73 12.52 3.04
N ILE A 74 8.38 11.53 2.22
CA ILE A 74 9.30 10.51 1.74
C ILE A 74 10.21 11.13 0.65
N PRO A 75 11.53 11.22 0.86
CA PRO A 75 12.43 11.95 -0.03
C PRO A 75 12.87 11.16 -1.27
N PHE A 76 12.25 10.00 -1.52
CA PHE A 76 12.61 9.08 -2.60
C PHE A 76 11.36 8.44 -3.21
N SER A 77 11.50 7.80 -4.37
CA SER A 77 10.38 7.15 -5.07
C SER A 77 9.87 5.91 -4.35
N VAL A 78 8.56 5.76 -4.30
CA VAL A 78 7.86 4.57 -3.78
C VAL A 78 7.24 3.82 -4.95
N ASP A 79 7.36 2.50 -4.97
CA ASP A 79 6.72 1.70 -6.02
C ASP A 79 5.27 1.39 -5.65
N ILE A 80 5.02 0.93 -4.42
CA ILE A 80 3.68 0.59 -3.93
C ILE A 80 3.37 1.37 -2.66
N VAL A 81 2.20 2.01 -2.63
CA VAL A 81 1.61 2.56 -1.40
C VAL A 81 0.56 1.57 -0.89
N ASP A 82 0.90 0.85 0.17
CA ASP A 82 0.07 -0.18 0.80
C ASP A 82 -0.70 0.38 2.00
N VAL A 83 -2.03 0.34 1.94
CA VAL A 83 -2.91 1.11 2.84
C VAL A 83 -3.65 0.19 3.81
N TYR A 84 -3.46 0.42 5.11
CA TYR A 84 -4.15 -0.24 6.22
C TYR A 84 -5.19 0.66 6.93
N ARG A 85 -5.57 1.78 6.30
CA ARG A 85 -6.57 2.73 6.82
C ARG A 85 -7.97 2.30 6.38
N ARG A 86 -8.98 2.52 7.23
CA ARG A 86 -10.39 2.20 6.92
C ARG A 86 -10.84 2.84 5.60
N SER A 87 -11.76 2.17 4.89
CA SER A 87 -12.27 2.57 3.58
C SER A 87 -12.72 4.03 3.48
N GLU A 88 -13.30 4.58 4.55
CA GLU A 88 -13.75 5.97 4.64
C GLU A 88 -12.62 7.00 4.49
N PHE A 89 -11.36 6.61 4.76
CA PHE A 89 -10.19 7.48 4.63
C PHE A 89 -9.40 7.26 3.33
N LEU A 90 -9.78 6.29 2.50
CA LEU A 90 -9.08 6.04 1.24
C LEU A 90 -9.11 7.26 0.29
N PRO A 91 -10.17 8.09 0.22
CA PRO A 91 -10.16 9.30 -0.60
C PRO A 91 -9.02 10.27 -0.22
N ASP A 92 -8.77 10.45 1.08
CA ASP A 92 -7.69 11.32 1.54
C ASP A 92 -6.32 10.71 1.26
N VAL A 93 -6.16 9.40 1.46
CA VAL A 93 -4.92 8.70 1.13
C VAL A 93 -4.67 8.74 -0.38
N ALA A 94 -5.70 8.68 -1.22
CA ALA A 94 -5.59 8.82 -2.67
C ALA A 94 -5.10 10.24 -3.06
N ARG A 95 -5.63 11.29 -2.42
CA ARG A 95 -5.14 12.67 -2.63
C ARG A 95 -3.67 12.83 -2.22
N ASP A 96 -3.27 12.22 -1.10
CA ASP A 96 -1.88 12.24 -0.65
C ASP A 96 -0.96 11.42 -1.56
N PHE A 97 -1.43 10.27 -2.05
CA PHE A 97 -0.74 9.43 -3.03
C PHE A 97 -0.42 10.20 -4.31
N LEU A 98 -1.39 10.94 -4.85
CA LEU A 98 -1.21 11.73 -6.07
C LEU A 98 -0.20 12.88 -5.92
N GLN A 99 0.13 13.28 -4.70
CA GLN A 99 1.14 14.30 -4.40
C GLN A 99 2.51 13.70 -4.06
N ALA A 100 2.58 12.38 -3.89
CA ALA A 100 3.81 11.66 -3.61
C ALA A 100 4.43 11.11 -4.90
N ASN A 101 5.74 10.82 -4.86
CA ASN A 101 6.41 10.12 -5.96
C ASN A 101 6.15 8.61 -5.87
N ALA A 102 4.90 8.21 -6.13
CA ALA A 102 4.40 6.84 -5.98
C ALA A 102 3.77 6.29 -7.26
N LYS A 103 3.86 4.97 -7.49
CA LYS A 103 3.41 4.34 -8.76
C LYS A 103 2.15 3.49 -8.64
N ILE A 104 1.92 2.78 -7.54
CA ILE A 104 0.80 1.85 -7.40
C ILE A 104 0.07 2.13 -6.10
N PHE A 105 -1.24 2.35 -6.18
CA PHE A 105 -2.10 2.48 -5.02
C PHE A 105 -2.66 1.10 -4.64
N TRP A 106 -2.38 0.64 -3.42
CA TRP A 106 -2.81 -0.68 -2.95
C TRP A 106 -3.59 -0.58 -1.64
N ALA A 107 -4.89 -0.88 -1.65
CA ALA A 107 -5.69 -1.00 -0.43
C ALA A 107 -5.82 -2.46 0.00
N GLN A 108 -5.52 -2.73 1.27
CA GLN A 108 -5.50 -4.09 1.83
C GLN A 108 -6.86 -4.78 1.83
N LEU A 109 -6.86 -6.07 2.16
CA LEU A 109 -8.06 -6.91 2.20
C LEU A 109 -9.16 -6.26 3.08
N GLY A 110 -10.38 -6.19 2.53
CA GLY A 110 -11.53 -5.56 3.16
C GLY A 110 -11.62 -4.04 2.95
N LEU A 111 -10.68 -3.43 2.24
CA LEU A 111 -10.64 -2.00 1.99
C LEU A 111 -10.87 -1.69 0.50
N GLU A 112 -11.97 -1.01 0.21
CA GLU A 112 -12.33 -0.49 -1.11
C GLU A 112 -13.20 0.76 -0.96
N ASN A 113 -13.07 1.73 -1.87
CA ASN A 113 -13.85 2.97 -1.85
C ASN A 113 -14.00 3.54 -3.27
N GLU A 114 -15.23 3.89 -3.65
CA GLU A 114 -15.57 4.40 -4.97
C GLU A 114 -15.01 5.80 -5.22
N GLU A 115 -15.10 6.71 -4.25
CA GLU A 115 -14.56 8.07 -4.36
C GLU A 115 -13.03 8.04 -4.52
N ALA A 116 -12.35 7.14 -3.81
CA ALA A 116 -10.90 6.96 -3.98
C ALA A 116 -10.54 6.49 -5.39
N GLU A 117 -11.29 5.54 -5.97
CA GLU A 117 -11.11 5.13 -7.37
C GLU A 117 -11.32 6.33 -8.32
N GLN A 118 -12.40 7.08 -8.13
CA GLN A 118 -12.72 8.24 -8.97
C GLN A 118 -11.62 9.32 -8.92
N ILE A 119 -11.09 9.62 -7.74
CA ILE A 119 -9.99 10.58 -7.55
C ILE A 119 -8.74 10.13 -8.32
N LEU A 120 -8.34 8.87 -8.17
CA LEU A 120 -7.15 8.32 -8.82
C LEU A 120 -7.30 8.33 -10.34
N ARG A 121 -8.44 7.85 -10.86
CA ARG A 121 -8.70 7.81 -12.30
C ARG A 121 -8.83 9.21 -12.91
N ALA A 122 -9.43 10.16 -12.21
CA ALA A 122 -9.53 11.54 -12.68
C ALA A 122 -8.15 12.20 -12.84
N ALA A 123 -7.15 11.76 -12.07
CA ALA A 123 -5.76 12.18 -12.20
C ALA A 123 -4.96 11.35 -13.23
N GLY A 124 -5.61 10.46 -13.98
CA GLY A 124 -4.97 9.60 -14.98
C GLY A 124 -4.20 8.42 -14.38
N HIS A 125 -4.52 8.02 -13.14
CA HIS A 125 -3.86 6.92 -12.46
C HIS A 125 -4.72 5.65 -12.53
N ASP A 126 -4.21 4.62 -13.22
CA ASP A 126 -4.92 3.34 -13.42
C ASP A 126 -4.33 2.17 -12.62
N ASP A 127 -3.13 2.34 -12.05
CA ASP A 127 -2.41 1.31 -11.28
C ASP A 127 -2.96 1.22 -9.85
N ILE A 128 -4.21 0.75 -9.75
CA ILE A 128 -5.00 0.69 -8.53
C ILE A 128 -5.32 -0.78 -8.21
N VAL A 129 -5.04 -1.17 -6.97
CA VAL A 129 -5.44 -2.46 -6.39
C VAL A 129 -6.21 -2.17 -5.11
N MET A 130 -7.37 -2.78 -4.93
CA MET A 130 -8.16 -2.66 -3.70
C MET A 130 -8.69 -4.01 -3.25
N ASN A 131 -8.96 -4.14 -1.96
CA ASN A 131 -9.50 -5.37 -1.35
C ASN A 131 -8.61 -6.60 -1.62
N ARG A 132 -7.29 -6.43 -1.57
CA ARG A 132 -6.30 -7.50 -1.79
C ARG A 132 -5.21 -7.46 -0.74
N CYS A 133 -4.82 -8.61 -0.20
CA CYS A 133 -3.69 -8.67 0.72
C CYS A 133 -2.39 -8.86 -0.06
N ILE A 134 -1.46 -7.91 0.03
CA ILE A 134 -0.21 -7.92 -0.73
C ILE A 134 0.60 -9.20 -0.50
N LYS A 135 0.65 -9.69 0.74
CA LYS A 135 1.30 -10.96 1.09
C LYS A 135 0.69 -12.15 0.36
N ARG A 136 -0.65 -12.25 0.39
CA ARG A 136 -1.37 -13.38 -0.22
C ARG A 136 -1.18 -13.39 -1.72
N GLU A 137 -1.25 -12.22 -2.35
CA GLU A 137 -0.99 -12.10 -3.79
C GLU A 137 0.47 -12.43 -4.11
N HIS A 138 1.43 -12.00 -3.29
CA HIS A 138 2.83 -12.39 -3.46
C HIS A 138 3.03 -13.90 -3.33
N THR A 139 2.48 -14.56 -2.31
CA THR A 139 2.59 -16.03 -2.17
C THR A 139 2.01 -16.74 -3.40
N ARG A 140 0.79 -16.36 -3.79
CA ARG A 140 0.08 -17.00 -4.90
C ARG A 140 0.73 -16.77 -6.27
N LEU A 141 1.19 -15.54 -6.54
CA LEU A 141 1.62 -15.12 -7.89
C LEU A 141 3.13 -15.18 -8.12
N ILE A 142 3.93 -15.06 -7.04
CA ILE A 142 5.40 -15.05 -7.10
C ILE A 142 5.97 -16.39 -6.67
N LEU A 143 5.52 -16.92 -5.51
CA LEU A 143 6.03 -18.20 -5.00
C LEU A 143 5.31 -19.40 -5.64
N GLY A 144 4.08 -19.20 -6.11
CA GLY A 144 3.27 -20.26 -6.74
C GLY A 144 2.76 -21.30 -5.73
N GLU A 145 2.66 -20.92 -4.46
CA GLU A 145 2.18 -21.74 -3.34
C GLU A 145 0.68 -21.54 -3.06
#